data_AF-A0A2Z2NVW4-F1
#
_entry.id   AF-A0A2Z2NVW4-F1
#
_cell.length_a   1.000
_cell.length_b   1.000
_cell.length_c   1.000
_cell.angle_alpha   90.00
_cell.angle_beta   90.00
_cell.angle_gamma   90.00
#
_symmetry.space_group_name_H-M   'P 1'
#
loop_
_entity.id
_entity.type
_entity.pdbx_description
1 polymer ?
#
loop_
_entity_poly.entity_id
_entity_poly.type
_entity_poly.pdbx_seq_one_letter_code
_entity_poly.pdbx_strand_id
1 'polypeptide(L)'
;MECIEGTSEPVEGKAIPLDEASIRQRLKALSQEITSNHADLLELLVRFDDLEGWKTSGARYCAAWMNLEIGIGIQSGWEYLRVGRKLRTLPTHMGYERIYTCILRRACPGQLFR
;
A
#
# COMPACT_ATOMS: atom_id res chain seq x y z
N MET A 1 35.51 -8.57 31.05
CA MET A 1 34.60 -7.59 30.45
C MET A 1 34.14 -8.20 29.15
N GLU A 2 32.88 -8.63 29.12
CA GLU A 2 32.30 -9.37 28.00
C GLU A 2 31.94 -8.41 26.87
N CYS A 3 32.42 -8.73 25.67
CA CYS A 3 32.02 -8.04 24.45
C CYS A 3 30.59 -8.45 24.15
N ILE A 4 29.66 -7.49 24.18
CA ILE A 4 28.30 -7.68 23.69
C ILE A 4 28.34 -7.85 22.17
N GLU A 5 28.24 -9.08 21.71
CA GLU A 5 28.07 -9.42 20.31
C GLU A 5 26.63 -9.08 19.91
N GLY A 6 26.43 -7.84 19.46
CA GLY A 6 25.19 -7.43 18.83
C GLY A 6 25.09 -8.06 17.45
N THR A 7 24.51 -9.28 17.37
CA THR A 7 23.96 -9.80 16.12
C THR A 7 22.74 -8.94 15.77
N SER A 8 22.98 -7.79 15.13
CA SER A 8 21.95 -7.16 14.33
C SER A 8 21.83 -7.95 13.03
N GLU A 9 20.83 -8.83 12.96
CA GLU A 9 20.42 -9.42 11.70
C GLU A 9 20.18 -8.27 10.69
N PRO A 10 20.86 -8.28 9.53
CA PRO A 10 20.57 -7.30 8.50
C PRO A 10 19.14 -7.52 8.06
N VAL A 11 18.27 -6.53 8.28
CA VAL A 11 16.97 -6.47 7.62
C VAL A 11 17.24 -6.71 6.14
N GLU A 12 16.69 -7.80 5.58
CA GLU A 12 17.05 -8.38 4.28
C GLU A 12 16.77 -7.37 3.14
N GLY A 13 17.66 -6.39 2.99
CA GLY A 13 17.82 -5.59 1.80
C GLY A 13 18.40 -6.49 0.74
N LYS A 14 17.55 -7.31 0.12
CA LYS A 14 17.95 -8.26 -0.93
C LYS A 14 18.80 -7.52 -1.96
N ALA A 15 20.08 -7.89 -2.06
CA ALA A 15 21.05 -7.23 -2.92
C ALA A 15 20.48 -7.04 -4.33
N ILE A 16 20.76 -5.89 -4.96
CA ILE A 16 20.31 -5.62 -6.32
C ILE A 16 20.85 -6.74 -7.23
N PRO A 17 19.99 -7.52 -7.89
CA PRO A 17 20.45 -8.61 -8.75
C PRO A 17 21.27 -8.08 -9.92
N LEU A 18 22.28 -8.82 -10.37
CA LEU A 18 23.22 -8.37 -11.40
C LEU A 18 22.91 -8.93 -12.80
N ASP A 19 22.26 -10.08 -12.91
CA ASP A 19 21.88 -10.68 -14.20
C ASP A 19 20.51 -10.17 -14.70
N GLU A 20 20.34 -10.11 -16.02
CA GLU A 20 19.14 -9.56 -16.65
C GLU A 20 17.86 -10.30 -16.22
N ALA A 21 17.92 -11.62 -16.11
CA ALA A 21 16.76 -12.45 -15.81
C ALA A 21 16.24 -12.20 -14.39
N SER A 22 17.14 -12.13 -13.41
CA SER A 22 16.80 -11.83 -12.01
C SER A 22 16.36 -10.38 -11.81
N ILE A 23 16.96 -9.41 -12.51
CA ILE A 23 16.50 -8.01 -12.52
C ILE A 23 15.07 -7.93 -13.05
N ARG A 24 14.78 -8.57 -14.19
CA ARG A 24 13.44 -8.61 -14.80
C ARG A 24 12.41 -9.21 -13.85
N GLN A 25 12.77 -10.31 -13.18
CA GLN A 25 11.89 -10.93 -12.19
C GLN A 25 11.67 -10.01 -10.99
N ARG A 26 12.70 -9.34 -10.49
CA ARG A 26 12.59 -8.40 -9.36
C ARG A 26 11.76 -7.18 -9.71
N LEU A 27 11.90 -6.62 -10.91
CA LEU A 27 11.07 -5.52 -11.40
C LEU A 27 9.58 -5.90 -11.46
N LYS A 28 9.27 -7.10 -12.00
CA LYS A 28 7.89 -7.61 -12.03
C LYS A 28 7.31 -7.76 -10.62
N ALA A 29 8.09 -8.31 -9.69
CA ALA A 29 7.67 -8.50 -8.31
C ALA A 29 7.43 -7.16 -7.60
N LEU A 30 8.37 -6.22 -7.70
CA LEU A 30 8.25 -4.89 -7.10
C LEU A 30 7.08 -4.10 -7.68
N SER A 31 6.89 -4.15 -9.00
CA SER A 31 5.75 -3.48 -9.64
C SER A 31 4.43 -4.04 -9.10
N GLN A 32 4.30 -5.37 -8.98
CA GLN A 32 3.09 -5.97 -8.41
C GLN A 32 2.89 -5.58 -6.95
N GLU A 33 3.96 -5.59 -6.15
CA GLU A 33 3.90 -5.21 -4.73
C GLU A 33 3.52 -3.74 -4.55
N ILE A 34 4.16 -2.82 -5.28
CA ILE A 34 3.86 -1.39 -5.25
C ILE A 34 2.42 -1.15 -5.67
N THR A 35 1.95 -1.75 -6.77
CA THR A 35 0.57 -1.56 -7.24
C THR A 35 -0.44 -2.11 -6.23
N SER A 36 -0.15 -3.26 -5.61
CA SER A 36 -1.04 -3.85 -4.59
C SER A 36 -1.10 -2.98 -3.34
N ASN A 37 0.05 -2.57 -2.80
CA ASN A 37 0.15 -1.68 -1.64
C ASN A 37 -0.48 -0.31 -1.93
N HIS A 38 -0.36 0.19 -3.16
CA HIS A 38 -0.97 1.45 -3.55
C HIS A 38 -2.50 1.33 -3.58
N ALA A 39 -3.04 0.22 -4.07
CA ALA A 39 -4.48 -0.01 -4.00
C ALA A 39 -5.00 -0.14 -2.55
N ASP A 40 -4.25 -0.83 -1.68
CA ASP A 40 -4.54 -0.88 -0.23
C ASP A 40 -4.54 0.53 0.39
N LEU A 41 -3.55 1.36 0.05
CA LEU A 41 -3.46 2.74 0.49
C LEU A 41 -4.71 3.54 0.08
N LEU A 42 -5.11 3.45 -1.20
CA LEU A 42 -6.28 4.18 -1.70
C LEU A 42 -7.57 3.78 -0.95
N GLU A 43 -7.76 2.48 -0.68
CA GLU A 43 -8.90 2.00 0.10
C GLU A 43 -8.89 2.54 1.53
N LEU A 44 -7.73 2.48 2.21
CA LEU A 44 -7.58 2.99 3.56
C LEU A 44 -7.79 4.50 3.64
N LEU A 45 -7.29 5.27 2.68
CA LEU A 45 -7.49 6.72 2.63
C LEU A 45 -8.96 7.08 2.48
N VAL A 46 -9.70 6.35 1.63
CA VAL A 46 -11.14 6.57 1.47
C VAL A 46 -11.89 6.21 2.75
N ARG A 47 -11.59 5.07 3.38
CA ARG A 47 -12.22 4.70 4.66
C ARG A 47 -11.89 5.69 5.77
N PHE A 48 -10.66 6.20 5.80
CA PHE A 48 -10.22 7.20 6.76
C PHE A 48 -10.92 8.55 6.55
N ASP A 49 -11.16 8.94 5.29
CA ASP A 49 -11.95 10.12 4.94
C ASP A 49 -13.44 9.95 5.30
N ASP A 50 -14.03 8.78 5.03
CA ASP A 50 -15.42 8.44 5.40
C ASP A 50 -15.63 8.49 6.92
N LEU A 51 -14.61 8.07 7.70
CA LEU A 51 -14.61 8.16 9.16
C LEU A 51 -14.26 9.56 9.70
N GLU A 52 -13.97 10.50 8.80
CA GLU A 52 -13.50 11.85 9.12
C GLU A 52 -12.31 11.86 10.10
N GLY A 53 -11.46 10.83 10.06
CA GLY A 53 -10.40 10.60 11.06
C GLY A 53 -9.37 11.73 11.12
N TRP A 54 -9.22 12.48 10.02
CA TRP A 54 -8.40 13.67 9.91
C TRP A 54 -8.85 14.83 10.81
N LYS A 55 -10.09 14.83 11.31
CA LYS A 55 -10.55 15.88 12.23
C LYS A 55 -9.78 15.86 13.55
N THR A 56 -9.34 14.69 14.01
CA THR A 56 -8.61 14.53 15.28
C THR A 56 -7.25 15.22 15.27
N SER A 57 -6.65 15.43 14.10
CA SER A 57 -5.38 16.15 13.93
C SER A 57 -5.58 17.67 13.75
N GLY A 58 -6.82 18.16 13.70
CA GLY A 58 -7.13 19.55 13.36
C GLY A 58 -7.01 19.91 11.88
N ALA A 59 -6.87 18.92 10.98
CA ALA A 59 -6.86 19.18 9.54
C ALA A 59 -8.25 19.67 9.07
N ARG A 60 -8.28 20.48 8.00
CA ARG A 60 -9.54 21.01 7.45
C ARG A 60 -10.31 20.02 6.59
N TYR A 61 -9.61 19.07 5.98
CA TYR A 61 -10.13 18.01 5.11
C TYR A 61 -9.04 16.95 4.94
N CYS A 62 -9.40 15.75 4.49
CA CYS A 62 -8.46 14.62 4.41
C CYS A 62 -7.22 14.92 3.56
N ALA A 63 -7.37 15.55 2.38
CA ALA A 63 -6.20 15.89 1.56
C ALA A 63 -5.21 16.88 2.23
N ALA A 64 -5.67 17.74 3.15
CA ALA A 64 -4.79 18.59 3.95
C ALA A 64 -4.02 17.76 5.00
N TRP A 65 -4.69 16.79 5.62
CA TRP A 65 -4.04 15.81 6.50
C TRP A 65 -2.98 15.00 5.75
N MET A 66 -3.31 14.51 4.55
CA MET A 66 -2.35 13.73 3.76
C MET A 66 -1.10 14.53 3.40
N ASN A 67 -1.25 15.83 3.14
CA ASN A 67 -0.13 16.71 2.84
C ASN A 67 0.79 16.90 4.03
N LEU A 68 0.22 17.05 5.23
CA LEU A 68 0.97 17.26 6.46
C LEU A 68 1.64 15.98 6.97
N GLU A 69 0.90 14.87 7.04
CA GLU A 69 1.34 13.67 7.75
C GLU A 69 2.10 12.67 6.88
N ILE A 70 1.73 12.55 5.59
CA ILE A 70 2.29 11.53 4.70
C ILE A 70 2.87 12.10 3.39
N GLY A 71 3.01 13.43 3.30
CA GLY A 71 3.71 14.12 2.21
C GLY A 71 3.01 14.06 0.84
N ILE A 72 1.72 13.70 0.78
CA ILE A 72 0.97 13.68 -0.48
C ILE A 72 0.46 15.08 -0.79
N GLY A 73 0.84 15.64 -1.94
CA GLY A 73 0.36 16.96 -2.36
C GLY A 73 -1.17 17.04 -2.42
N ILE A 74 -1.75 18.20 -2.06
CA ILE A 74 -3.21 18.37 -1.92
C ILE A 74 -3.97 17.94 -3.19
N GLN A 75 -3.50 18.33 -4.37
CA GLN A 75 -4.13 17.95 -5.64
C GLN A 75 -4.10 16.42 -5.87
N SER A 76 -2.96 15.78 -5.61
CA SER A 76 -2.82 14.32 -5.67
C SER A 76 -3.70 13.62 -4.64
N GLY A 77 -3.84 14.18 -3.43
CA GLY A 77 -4.69 13.64 -2.37
C GLY A 77 -6.16 13.59 -2.78
N TRP A 78 -6.65 14.64 -3.45
CA TRP A 78 -8.01 14.62 -4.01
C TRP A 78 -8.19 13.57 -5.10
N GLU A 79 -7.21 13.44 -5.99
CA GLU A 79 -7.23 12.40 -7.02
C GLU A 79 -7.19 10.99 -6.42
N TYR A 80 -6.43 10.79 -5.35
CA TYR A 80 -6.38 9.51 -4.64
C TYR A 80 -7.72 9.16 -4.02
N LEU A 81 -8.39 10.10 -3.36
CA LEU A 81 -9.75 9.90 -2.85
C LEU A 81 -10.75 9.63 -3.98
N ARG A 82 -10.66 10.35 -5.10
CA ARG A 82 -11.52 10.16 -6.27
C ARG A 82 -11.34 8.76 -6.87
N VAL A 83 -10.10 8.34 -7.08
CA VAL A 83 -9.76 7.03 -7.65
C VAL A 83 -10.16 5.93 -6.68
N GLY A 84 -9.81 6.02 -5.40
CA GLY A 84 -10.18 5.02 -4.39
C GLY A 84 -11.68 4.80 -4.30
N ARG A 85 -12.48 5.87 -4.27
CA ARG A 85 -13.96 5.76 -4.28
C ARG A 85 -14.47 5.08 -5.54
N LYS A 86 -13.86 5.33 -6.70
CA LYS A 86 -14.23 4.65 -7.95
C LYS A 86 -13.81 3.18 -7.97
N LEU A 87 -12.65 2.83 -7.43
CA LEU A 87 -12.20 1.44 -7.32
C LEU A 87 -13.18 0.59 -6.49
N ARG A 88 -13.75 1.14 -5.41
CA ARG A 88 -14.81 0.47 -4.61
C ARG A 88 -16.09 0.14 -5.40
N THR A 89 -16.35 0.86 -6.49
CA THR A 89 -17.56 0.66 -7.32
C THR A 89 -17.36 -0.30 -8.48
N LEU A 90 -16.12 -0.73 -8.75
CA LEU A 90 -15.86 -1.64 -9.86
C LEU A 90 -16.31 -3.06 -9.48
N PRO A 91 -17.08 -3.72 -10.36
CA PRO A 91 -17.48 -5.10 -10.12
C PRO A 91 -16.24 -5.99 -10.07
N THR A 92 -16.16 -6.85 -9.06
CA THR A 92 -15.07 -7.83 -8.87
C THR A 92 -15.09 -8.96 -9.92
N HIS A 93 -15.78 -8.78 -11.05
CA HIS A 93 -15.96 -9.81 -12.06
C HIS A 93 -14.62 -10.14 -12.75
N MET A 94 -14.05 -11.25 -12.29
CA MET A 94 -13.13 -12.20 -12.91
C MET A 94 -12.49 -11.78 -14.24
N GLY A 95 -11.18 -11.55 -14.21
CA GLY A 95 -10.34 -11.40 -15.42
C GLY A 95 -8.96 -10.81 -15.15
N TYR A 96 -8.81 -10.02 -14.09
CA TYR A 96 -7.52 -9.52 -13.61
C TYR A 96 -7.32 -9.90 -12.14
N GLU A 97 -7.23 -11.21 -11.89
CA GLU A 97 -7.17 -11.80 -10.54
C GLU A 97 -5.93 -11.39 -9.73
N ARG A 98 -4.94 -10.68 -10.26
CA ARG A 98 -3.63 -10.52 -9.59
C ARG A 98 -3.46 -9.26 -8.73
N ILE A 99 -4.31 -8.25 -8.87
CA ILE A 99 -4.24 -7.01 -8.07
C ILE A 99 -5.21 -7.11 -6.89
N TYR A 100 -6.44 -7.58 -7.11
CA TYR A 100 -7.47 -7.69 -6.07
C TYR A 100 -7.27 -8.87 -5.11
N THR A 101 -6.60 -9.96 -5.52
CA THR A 101 -6.29 -11.06 -4.59
C THR A 101 -5.31 -10.64 -3.50
N CYS A 102 -4.40 -9.69 -3.75
CA CYS A 102 -3.50 -9.19 -2.71
C CYS A 102 -4.24 -8.36 -1.65
N ILE A 103 -5.15 -7.48 -2.09
CA ILE A 103 -5.96 -6.63 -1.22
C ILE A 103 -6.86 -7.49 -0.31
N LEU A 104 -7.61 -8.43 -0.91
CA LEU A 104 -8.53 -9.30 -0.16
C LEU A 104 -7.80 -10.31 0.76
N ARG A 105 -6.62 -10.80 0.34
CA ARG A 105 -5.84 -11.77 1.14
C ARG A 105 -5.11 -11.14 2.33
N ARG A 106 -4.79 -9.84 2.29
CA ARG A 106 -4.24 -9.11 3.46
C ARG A 106 -5.32 -8.55 4.39
N ALA A 107 -6.51 -8.23 3.89
CA ALA A 107 -7.62 -7.73 4.71
C ALA A 107 -8.30 -8.80 5.58
N CYS A 108 -8.14 -10.09 5.26
CA CYS A 108 -8.65 -11.21 6.06
C CYS A 108 -7.58 -12.30 6.25
N PRO A 109 -6.72 -12.21 7.29
CA PRO A 109 -5.84 -13.31 7.67
C PRO A 109 -6.67 -14.42 8.34
N GLY A 110 -7.40 -15.22 7.54
CA GLY A 110 -8.19 -16.32 8.10
C GLY A 110 -9.21 -17.01 7.19
N GLN A 111 -9.56 -16.46 6.03
CA GLN A 111 -10.46 -17.17 5.10
C GLN A 111 -9.66 -17.93 4.04
N LEU A 112 -9.37 -19.20 4.36
CA LEU A 112 -9.15 -20.22 3.34
C LEU A 112 -10.38 -20.23 2.43
N PHE A 113 -10.19 -19.83 1.17
CA PHE A 113 -11.08 -20.23 0.09
C PHE A 113 -11.13 -21.76 0.08
N ARG A 114 -12.30 -22.31 0.39
CA ARG A 114 -12.63 -23.71 0.19
C ARG A 114 -13.39 -23.85 -1.13
#